data_AF-A0A9W7AAV3-F1
#
_entry.id   AF-A0A9W7AAV3-F1
#
_cell.length_a   1.000
_cell.length_b   1.000
_cell.length_c   1.000
_cell.angle_alpha   90.00
_cell.angle_beta   90.00
_cell.angle_gamma   90.00
#
_symmetry.space_group_name_H-M   'P 1'
#
loop_
_entity.id
_entity.type
_entity.pdbx_description
1 polymer ?
#
loop_
_entity_poly.entity_id
_entity_poly.type
_entity_poly.pdbx_seq_one_letter_code
_entity_poly.pdbx_strand_id
1 'polypeptide(L)'
;MAMLGLASAFMAPVNVVRSTALNERKCDLLGKTANRQARTVTFSHKRIKKVQNINLQPKKYVSAKLKRTVSMRLSTKGIKTVAKYGGDIDVAAAKFGVDLNQFR
;
A
#
# COMPACT_ATOMS: atom_id res chain seq x y z
N MET A 1 9.51 18.57 48.80
CA MET A 1 9.82 19.61 47.81
C MET A 1 10.46 18.90 46.62
N ALA A 2 9.65 18.60 45.61
CA ALA A 2 9.78 19.19 44.25
C ALA A 2 10.88 18.45 43.46
N MET A 3 10.65 17.72 42.37
CA MET A 3 9.66 17.84 41.31
C MET A 3 9.62 16.55 40.46
N LEU A 4 8.42 16.20 39.98
CA LEU A 4 8.08 15.79 38.59
C LEU A 4 8.94 14.65 37.99
N GLY A 5 8.43 13.42 37.86
CA GLY A 5 7.31 13.11 36.96
C GLY A 5 7.82 12.95 35.53
N LEU A 6 8.49 11.83 35.20
CA LEU A 6 8.81 11.51 33.81
C LEU A 6 7.50 11.28 33.04
N ALA A 7 7.18 12.24 32.19
CA ALA A 7 6.06 12.23 31.29
C ALA A 7 6.12 10.99 30.40
N SER A 8 5.11 10.13 30.55
CA SER A 8 4.69 9.18 29.53
C SER A 8 4.47 9.95 28.22
N ALA A 9 5.30 9.70 27.21
CA ALA A 9 5.06 10.16 25.85
C ALA A 9 3.81 9.44 25.32
N PHE A 10 2.65 10.05 25.54
CA PHE A 10 1.39 9.65 24.93
C PHE A 10 1.53 9.90 23.43
N MET A 11 1.88 8.86 22.66
CA MET A 11 1.82 8.92 21.21
C MET A 11 0.38 9.17 20.80
N ALA A 12 0.09 10.39 20.34
CA ALA A 12 -1.20 10.73 19.76
C ALA A 12 -1.43 9.85 18.52
N PRO A 13 -2.65 9.31 18.33
CA PRO A 13 -2.98 8.63 17.08
C PRO A 13 -3.05 9.68 15.97
N VAL A 14 -2.19 9.55 14.96
CA VAL A 14 -2.28 10.32 13.72
C VAL A 14 -3.61 9.98 13.07
N ASN A 15 -4.53 10.93 13.10
CA ASN A 15 -5.85 10.82 12.51
C ASN A 15 -5.71 10.94 10.99
N VAL A 16 -5.58 9.81 10.29
CA VAL A 16 -5.59 9.78 8.82
C VAL A 16 -7.04 9.95 8.37
N VAL A 17 -7.37 11.18 7.99
CA VAL A 17 -8.63 11.54 7.33
C VAL A 17 -8.89 10.55 6.18
N ARG A 18 -10.06 9.91 6.20
CA ARG A 18 -10.56 9.09 5.10
C ARG A 18 -10.63 9.97 3.85
N SER A 19 -9.64 9.87 2.98
CA SER A 19 -9.75 10.44 1.64
C SER A 19 -10.76 9.59 0.87
N THR A 20 -11.99 10.07 0.73
CA THR A 20 -12.92 9.62 -0.33
C THR A 20 -12.45 10.17 -1.69
N ALA A 21 -11.14 10.07 -1.96
CA ALA A 21 -10.54 10.46 -3.20
C ALA A 21 -10.58 9.25 -4.14
N LEU A 22 -10.95 9.51 -5.39
CA LEU A 22 -10.85 8.58 -6.51
C LEU A 22 -9.56 7.75 -6.37
N ASN A 23 -9.68 6.45 -6.09
CA ASN A 23 -8.53 5.59 -5.83
C ASN A 23 -7.58 5.65 -7.03
N GLU A 24 -6.44 6.32 -6.85
CA GLU A 24 -5.35 6.33 -7.81
C GLU A 24 -4.99 4.88 -8.17
N ARG A 25 -4.56 4.62 -9.42
CA ARG A 25 -4.09 3.29 -9.84
C ARG A 25 -2.72 2.97 -9.24
N LYS A 26 -2.67 2.86 -7.91
CA LYS A 26 -1.51 2.46 -7.11
C LYS A 26 -1.73 1.09 -6.48
N CYS A 27 -0.63 0.42 -6.14
CA CYS A 27 -0.68 -0.78 -5.34
C CYS A 27 -0.80 -0.39 -3.87
N ASP A 28 -1.79 -0.93 -3.16
CA ASP A 28 -2.07 -0.52 -1.77
C ASP A 28 -0.94 -0.91 -0.79
N LEU A 29 -0.34 -2.09 -0.96
CA LEU A 29 0.73 -2.59 -0.08
C LEU A 29 2.11 -1.96 -0.38
N LEU A 30 2.47 -1.83 -1.66
CA LEU A 30 3.84 -1.47 -2.09
C LEU A 30 3.96 -0.04 -2.61
N GLY A 31 2.86 0.70 -2.74
CA GLY A 31 2.84 2.06 -3.29
C GLY A 31 3.27 2.18 -4.77
N LYS A 32 3.39 1.05 -5.50
CA LYS A 32 3.81 1.07 -6.90
C LYS A 32 2.82 1.88 -7.74
N THR A 33 3.35 2.76 -8.60
CA THR A 33 2.58 3.59 -9.54
C THR A 33 2.95 3.31 -11.01
N ALA A 34 2.11 3.79 -11.93
CA ALA A 34 2.33 3.61 -13.36
C ALA A 34 3.57 4.38 -13.84
N ASN A 35 4.34 3.78 -14.75
CA ASN A 35 5.47 4.47 -15.38
C ASN A 35 4.95 5.37 -16.53
N ARG A 36 4.91 6.68 -16.27
CA ARG A 36 4.44 7.69 -17.24
C ARG A 36 5.52 8.17 -18.20
N GLN A 37 6.79 7.91 -17.92
CA GLN A 37 7.90 8.40 -18.76
C GLN A 37 8.22 7.47 -19.93
N ALA A 38 7.72 6.23 -19.89
CA ALA A 38 7.91 5.23 -20.92
C ALA A 38 7.49 5.71 -22.32
N ARG A 39 8.17 5.15 -23.32
CA ARG A 39 7.93 5.43 -24.74
C ARG A 39 7.88 4.12 -25.52
N THR A 40 7.01 4.05 -26.52
CA THR A 40 7.12 3.05 -27.59
C THR A 40 8.09 3.61 -28.63
N VAL A 41 9.09 2.81 -29.00
CA VAL A 41 10.06 3.17 -30.03
C VAL A 41 9.71 2.40 -31.30
N THR A 42 9.51 3.10 -32.42
CA THR A 42 9.29 2.46 -33.72
C THR A 42 10.61 2.02 -34.34
N PHE A 43 10.54 1.22 -35.42
CA PHE A 43 11.72 0.81 -36.19
C PHE A 43 12.60 1.99 -36.63
N SER A 44 11.99 3.11 -37.02
CA SER A 44 12.66 4.37 -37.40
C SER A 44 13.04 5.27 -36.21
N HIS A 45 13.08 4.73 -34.99
CA HIS A 45 13.43 5.45 -33.76
C HIS A 45 12.50 6.62 -33.38
N LYS A 46 11.30 6.70 -33.96
CA LYS A 46 10.29 7.68 -33.54
C LYS A 46 9.75 7.25 -32.17
N ARG A 47 9.77 8.18 -31.20
CA ARG A 47 9.42 7.86 -29.80
C ARG A 47 8.07 8.45 -29.42
N ILE A 48 7.10 7.59 -29.18
CA ILE A 48 5.73 7.96 -28.82
C ILE A 48 5.54 7.73 -27.32
N LYS A 49 5.03 8.71 -26.58
CA LYS A 49 4.75 8.57 -25.15
C LYS A 49 3.66 7.52 -24.92
N LYS A 50 3.93 6.54 -24.06
CA LYS A 50 2.98 5.48 -23.68
C LYS A 50 3.09 5.21 -22.20
N VAL A 51 1.97 5.34 -21.48
CA VAL A 51 1.92 5.02 -20.05
C VAL A 51 1.88 3.52 -19.84
N GLN A 52 2.82 2.99 -19.05
CA GLN A 52 2.82 1.59 -18.63
C GLN A 52 2.08 1.44 -17.31
N ASN A 53 0.86 0.93 -17.37
CA ASN A 53 0.04 0.66 -16.20
C ASN A 53 0.55 -0.56 -15.43
N ILE A 54 0.21 -0.60 -14.14
CA ILE A 54 0.51 -1.75 -13.28
C ILE A 54 -0.56 -2.82 -13.46
N ASN A 55 -0.15 -4.09 -13.41
CA ASN A 55 -1.06 -5.22 -13.27
C ASN A 55 -1.64 -5.26 -11.84
N LEU A 56 -2.75 -4.57 -11.63
CA LEU A 56 -3.48 -4.48 -10.36
C LEU A 56 -4.63 -5.49 -10.35
N GLN A 57 -4.73 -6.25 -9.26
CA GLN A 57 -5.74 -7.28 -9.07
C GLN A 57 -6.44 -7.07 -7.72
N PRO A 58 -7.78 -7.09 -7.65
CA PRO A 58 -8.50 -7.06 -6.39
C PRO A 58 -8.33 -8.41 -5.68
N LYS A 59 -7.82 -8.38 -4.45
CA LYS A 59 -7.64 -9.58 -3.62
C LYS A 59 -8.13 -9.31 -2.20
N LYS A 60 -8.59 -10.38 -1.57
CA LYS A 60 -9.08 -10.39 -0.19
C LYS A 60 -8.11 -11.21 0.66
N TYR A 61 -7.70 -10.66 1.79
CA TYR A 61 -6.86 -11.34 2.78
C TYR A 61 -7.53 -11.30 4.14
N VAL A 62 -7.39 -12.38 4.90
CA VAL A 62 -7.85 -12.42 6.29
C VAL A 62 -6.74 -11.85 7.17
N SER A 63 -7.04 -10.83 7.97
CA SER A 63 -6.11 -10.27 8.96
C SER A 63 -6.43 -10.88 10.32
N ALA A 64 -5.40 -11.42 10.99
CA ALA A 64 -5.54 -11.96 12.33
C ALA A 64 -5.68 -10.82 13.36
N LYS A 65 -4.93 -9.72 13.16
CA LYS A 65 -4.94 -8.56 14.08
C LYS A 65 -6.29 -7.85 14.11
N LEU A 66 -6.95 -7.70 12.95
CA LEU A 66 -8.25 -7.03 12.85
C LEU A 66 -9.45 -7.99 12.89
N LYS A 67 -9.21 -9.31 12.92
CA LYS A 67 -10.24 -10.37 12.87
C LYS A 67 -11.26 -10.18 11.74
N ARG A 68 -10.82 -9.62 10.61
CA ARG A 68 -11.68 -9.32 9.46
C ARG A 68 -10.95 -9.54 8.16
N THR A 69 -11.74 -9.71 7.10
CA THR A 69 -11.24 -9.73 5.74
C THR A 69 -10.98 -8.29 5.28
N VAL A 70 -9.84 -8.09 4.62
CA VAL A 70 -9.44 -6.81 4.03
C VAL A 70 -9.40 -6.98 2.52
N SER A 71 -10.18 -6.20 1.78
CA SER A 71 -10.11 -6.14 0.32
C SER A 71 -9.18 -5.02 -0.13
N MET A 72 -8.23 -5.36 -1.00
CA MET A 72 -7.21 -4.42 -1.48
C MET A 72 -6.84 -4.72 -2.92
N ARG A 73 -6.38 -3.68 -3.63
CA ARG A 73 -5.87 -3.77 -4.99
C ARG A 73 -4.35 -3.96 -4.93
N LEU A 74 -3.92 -5.19 -5.18
CA LEU A 74 -2.51 -5.53 -5.16
C LEU A 74 -1.95 -5.69 -6.55
N SER A 75 -0.68 -5.30 -6.69
CA SER A 75 0.13 -5.74 -7.83
C SER A 75 0.47 -7.23 -7.69
N THR A 76 0.78 -7.90 -8.81
CA THR A 76 1.24 -9.30 -8.77
C THR A 76 2.50 -9.49 -7.92
N LYS A 77 3.38 -8.48 -7.87
CA LYS A 77 4.53 -8.48 -6.96
C LYS A 77 4.09 -8.33 -5.50
N GLY A 78 3.08 -7.53 -5.22
CA GLY A 78 2.47 -7.42 -3.88
C GLY A 78 1.91 -8.76 -3.41
N ILE A 79 1.19 -9.49 -4.28
CA ILE A 79 0.71 -10.85 -3.97
C ILE A 79 1.88 -11.78 -3.63
N LYS A 80 2.96 -11.75 -4.42
CA LYS A 80 4.17 -12.53 -4.13
C LYS A 80 4.82 -12.14 -2.80
N THR A 81 4.79 -10.86 -2.45
CA THR A 81 5.32 -10.37 -1.18
C THR A 81 4.49 -10.88 0.01
N VAL A 82 3.16 -10.87 -0.08
CA VAL A 82 2.29 -11.44 0.95
C VAL A 82 2.55 -12.94 1.10
N ALA A 83 2.66 -13.68 -0.01
CA ALA A 83 2.99 -15.10 0.02
C ALA A 83 4.38 -15.38 0.65
N LYS A 84 5.36 -14.50 0.43
CA LYS A 84 6.70 -14.63 1.04
C LYS A 84 6.68 -14.50 2.57
N TYR A 85 5.77 -13.70 3.13
CA TYR A 85 5.64 -13.50 4.57
C TYR A 85 4.61 -14.43 5.23
N GLY A 86 4.40 -15.62 4.65
CA GLY A 86 3.51 -16.63 5.23
C GLY A 86 2.04 -16.48 4.84
N GLY A 87 1.69 -15.57 3.93
CA GLY A 87 0.29 -15.29 3.59
C GLY A 87 -0.39 -14.32 4.56
N ASP A 88 0.28 -13.97 5.66
CA ASP A 88 -0.21 -13.02 6.65
C ASP A 88 -0.02 -11.59 6.17
N ILE A 89 -1.14 -10.88 5.99
CA ILE A 89 -1.13 -9.49 5.54
C ILE A 89 -0.58 -8.54 6.61
N ASP A 90 -0.70 -8.90 7.88
CA ASP A 90 -0.32 -8.07 9.02
C ASP A 90 1.20 -7.85 9.07
N VAL A 91 1.99 -8.89 8.81
CA VAL A 91 3.46 -8.82 8.78
C VAL A 91 3.94 -7.96 7.62
N ALA A 92 3.32 -8.14 6.45
CA ALA A 92 3.64 -7.34 5.27
C ALA A 92 3.29 -5.86 5.51
N ALA A 93 2.11 -5.59 6.07
CA ALA A 93 1.64 -4.23 6.35
C ALA A 93 2.54 -3.51 7.37
N ALA A 94 2.98 -4.20 8.44
CA ALA A 94 3.91 -3.64 9.42
C ALA A 94 5.25 -3.24 8.79
N LYS A 95 5.76 -4.04 7.85
CA LYS A 95 7.03 -3.76 7.17
C LYS A 95 6.95 -2.55 6.22
N PHE A 96 5.81 -2.39 5.53
CA PHE A 96 5.61 -1.30 4.57
C PHE A 96 4.93 -0.08 5.20
N GLY A 97 4.59 -0.11 6.49
CA GLY A 97 3.96 1.00 7.21
C GLY A 97 2.55 1.33 6.70
N VAL A 98 1.78 0.30 6.31
CA VAL A 98 0.45 0.48 5.72
C VAL A 98 -0.65 0.20 6.74
N ASP A 99 -1.58 1.14 6.90
CA ASP A 99 -2.71 1.01 7.82
C ASP A 99 -3.85 0.19 7.21
N LEU A 100 -4.07 -1.02 7.76
CA LEU A 100 -5.10 -1.94 7.28
C LEU A 100 -6.54 -1.47 7.56
N ASN A 101 -6.73 -0.55 8.51
CA ASN A 101 -8.04 0.04 8.87
C ASN A 101 -8.70 0.81 7.72
N GLN A 102 -7.90 1.30 6.77
CA GLN A 102 -8.39 2.11 5.66
C GLN A 102 -9.09 1.26 4.59
N PHE A 103 -8.79 -0.03 4.53
CA PHE A 103 -9.30 -0.96 3.53
C PHE A 103 -10.50 -1.72 4.09
N ARG A 104 -11.58 -1.81 3.31
CA ARG A 104 -12.81 -2.54 3.65
C ARG A 104 -12.78 -3.97 3.16
#